data_AF-A0A965J4C8-F1
#
_entry.id   AF-A0A965J4C8-F1
#
_cell.length_a   1.000
_cell.length_b   1.000
_cell.length_c   1.000
_cell.angle_alpha   90.00
_cell.angle_beta   90.00
_cell.angle_gamma   90.00
#
_symmetry.space_group_name_H-M   'P 1'
#
loop_
_entity.id
_entity.type
_entity.pdbx_description
1 polymer ?
#
loop_
_entity_poly.entity_id
_entity_poly.type
_entity_poly.pdbx_seq_one_letter_code
_entity_poly.pdbx_strand_id
1 'polypeptide(L)'
;EETVSACREAGIEFWNDPHNSNTEFFRVKVRRNVLPVLEENIGPGISAALARSAALLRDDADALDAIAESEISSLDLRNLDCQALEQLPRAIRTRILRRAIYAAGAPSGSITADHVASAEALVTSWKGQGQVSLPGGVKVERISGRLSLLARSN
;
A
#
# COMPACT_ATOMS: atom_id res chain seq x y z
N GLU A 1 -12.46 -15.85 -19.71
CA GLU A 1 -13.17 -16.58 -20.78
C GLU A 1 -13.35 -15.70 -22.00
N GLU A 2 -13.68 -14.43 -21.83
CA GLU A 2 -13.78 -13.44 -22.92
C GLU A 2 -12.55 -13.38 -23.84
N THR A 3 -11.33 -13.34 -23.30
CA THR A 3 -10.10 -13.30 -24.13
C THR A 3 -9.90 -14.58 -24.95
N VAL A 4 -10.28 -15.74 -24.41
CA VAL A 4 -10.17 -17.04 -25.12
C VAL A 4 -11.25 -17.15 -26.20
N SER A 5 -12.47 -16.66 -25.92
CA SER A 5 -13.54 -16.59 -26.91
C SER A 5 -13.16 -15.64 -28.05
N ALA A 6 -12.65 -14.45 -27.72
CA ALA A 6 -12.21 -13.46 -28.70
C ALA A 6 -11.06 -13.98 -29.57
N CYS A 7 -10.07 -14.69 -29.01
CA CYS A 7 -9.01 -15.31 -29.81
C CYS A 7 -9.56 -16.40 -30.75
N ARG A 8 -10.53 -17.20 -30.29
CA ARG A 8 -11.19 -18.22 -31.15
C ARG A 8 -12.00 -17.57 -32.26
N GLU A 9 -12.77 -16.53 -31.96
CA GLU A 9 -13.55 -15.77 -32.95
C GLU A 9 -12.65 -15.07 -33.98
N ALA A 10 -11.49 -14.57 -33.54
CA ALA A 10 -10.50 -13.95 -34.41
C ALA A 10 -9.59 -14.96 -35.16
N GLY A 11 -9.77 -16.28 -34.96
CA GLY A 11 -8.94 -17.31 -35.58
C GLY A 11 -7.47 -17.29 -35.13
N ILE A 12 -7.18 -16.67 -33.97
CA ILE A 12 -5.83 -16.56 -33.43
C ILE A 12 -5.51 -17.86 -32.68
N GLU A 13 -4.47 -18.56 -33.13
CA GLU A 13 -3.94 -19.70 -32.39
C GLU A 13 -3.19 -19.19 -31.15
N PHE A 14 -3.73 -19.47 -29.97
CA PHE A 14 -3.17 -19.02 -28.70
C PHE A 14 -2.57 -20.20 -27.93
N TRP A 15 -1.39 -19.99 -27.35
CA TRP A 15 -0.80 -20.97 -26.45
C TRP A 15 -1.49 -20.91 -25.08
N ASN A 16 -1.92 -22.06 -24.58
CA ASN A 16 -2.49 -22.17 -23.24
C ASN A 16 -1.38 -22.53 -22.24
N ASP A 17 -0.81 -21.51 -21.60
CA ASP A 17 0.23 -21.69 -20.58
C ASP A 17 -0.29 -22.59 -19.44
N PRO A 18 0.40 -23.70 -19.10
CA PRO A 18 0.08 -24.56 -17.96
C PRO A 18 -0.17 -23.81 -16.64
N HIS A 19 0.47 -22.66 -16.44
CA HIS A 19 0.32 -21.80 -15.26
C HIS A 19 -1.09 -21.21 -15.12
N ASN A 20 -1.87 -21.11 -16.19
CA ASN A 20 -3.25 -20.59 -16.14
C ASN A 20 -4.21 -21.50 -15.37
N SER A 21 -3.85 -22.78 -15.25
CA SER A 21 -4.62 -23.85 -14.60
C SER A 21 -3.99 -24.33 -13.30
N ASN A 22 -2.73 -24.00 -13.05
CA ASN A 22 -2.00 -24.46 -11.87
C ASN A 22 -2.50 -23.75 -10.60
N THR A 23 -3.15 -24.52 -9.72
CA THR A 23 -3.70 -24.04 -8.45
C THR A 23 -2.62 -23.72 -7.41
N GLU A 24 -1.34 -23.99 -7.65
CA GLU A 24 -0.28 -23.49 -6.77
C GLU A 24 -0.23 -21.94 -6.77
N PHE A 25 -0.65 -21.30 -7.87
CA PHE A 25 -0.75 -19.84 -7.93
C PHE A 25 -2.01 -19.31 -7.24
N PHE A 26 -1.84 -18.40 -6.29
CA PHE A 26 -2.94 -17.73 -5.58
C PHE A 26 -3.98 -17.12 -6.52
N ARG A 27 -3.55 -16.47 -7.61
CA ARG A 27 -4.47 -15.91 -8.62
C ARG A 27 -5.38 -16.97 -9.26
N VAL A 28 -4.86 -18.18 -9.47
CA VAL A 28 -5.64 -19.29 -10.02
C VAL A 28 -6.58 -19.86 -8.97
N LYS A 29 -6.10 -20.05 -7.73
CA LYS A 29 -6.96 -20.45 -6.58
C LYS A 29 -8.12 -19.49 -6.39
N VAL A 30 -7.88 -18.18 -6.34
CA VAL A 30 -8.95 -17.18 -6.17
C VAL A 30 -9.97 -17.27 -7.30
N ARG A 31 -9.52 -17.28 -8.55
CA ARG A 31 -10.41 -17.31 -9.72
C ARG A 31 -11.23 -18.60 -9.82
N ARG A 32 -10.62 -19.76 -9.51
CA ARG A 32 -11.28 -21.06 -9.69
C ARG A 32 -12.08 -21.52 -8.47
N ASN A 33 -11.67 -21.13 -7.26
CA ASN A 33 -12.23 -21.68 -6.03
C ASN A 33 -12.97 -20.65 -5.18
N VAL A 34 -12.61 -19.37 -5.26
CA VAL A 34 -13.18 -18.32 -4.38
C VAL A 34 -14.25 -17.52 -5.10
N LEU A 35 -13.95 -16.96 -6.28
CA LEU A 35 -14.92 -16.14 -7.02
C LEU A 35 -16.21 -16.88 -7.37
N PRO A 36 -16.20 -18.15 -7.84
CA PRO A 36 -17.44 -18.88 -8.13
C PRO A 36 -18.32 -19.06 -6.88
N VAL A 37 -17.70 -19.33 -5.73
CA VAL A 37 -18.43 -19.46 -4.44
C VAL A 37 -19.07 -18.14 -4.05
N LEU A 38 -18.37 -17.01 -4.26
CA LEU A 38 -18.93 -15.69 -4.00
C LEU A 38 -20.10 -15.36 -4.96
N GLU A 39 -19.97 -15.69 -6.26
CA GLU A 39 -21.04 -15.48 -7.25
C GLU A 39 -22.29 -16.33 -6.92
N GLU A 40 -22.09 -17.58 -6.50
CA GLU A 40 -23.18 -18.51 -6.14
C GLU A 40 -23.94 -18.07 -4.89
N ASN A 41 -23.24 -17.56 -3.87
CA ASN A 41 -23.84 -17.26 -2.56
C ASN A 41 -24.32 -15.81 -2.41
N ILE A 42 -23.67 -14.85 -3.07
CA ILE A 42 -24.00 -13.41 -2.96
C ILE A 42 -24.82 -12.95 -4.17
N GLY A 43 -24.61 -13.57 -5.34
CA GLY A 43 -25.28 -13.26 -6.58
C GLY A 43 -24.30 -12.94 -7.72
N PRO A 44 -24.75 -13.07 -8.97
CA PRO A 44 -23.92 -12.86 -10.14
C PRO A 44 -23.38 -11.43 -10.22
N GLY A 45 -22.14 -11.29 -10.69
CA GLY A 45 -21.54 -9.98 -10.95
C GLY A 45 -20.80 -9.34 -9.76
N ILE A 46 -20.64 -10.07 -8.65
CA ILE A 46 -19.79 -9.63 -7.53
C ILE A 46 -18.34 -9.38 -7.98
N SER A 47 -17.81 -10.20 -8.90
CA SER A 47 -16.46 -10.01 -9.44
C SER A 47 -16.32 -8.65 -10.15
N ALA A 48 -17.32 -8.28 -10.94
CA ALA A 48 -17.35 -6.99 -11.63
C ALA A 48 -17.56 -5.82 -10.66
N ALA A 49 -18.37 -6.00 -9.61
CA ALA A 49 -18.55 -4.99 -8.57
C ALA A 49 -17.24 -4.74 -7.80
N LEU A 50 -16.52 -5.79 -7.42
CA LEU A 50 -15.22 -5.68 -6.77
C LEU A 50 -14.18 -4.98 -7.65
N ALA A 51 -14.16 -5.30 -8.95
CA ALA A 51 -13.29 -4.63 -9.91
C ALA A 51 -13.58 -3.12 -10.01
N ARG A 52 -14.87 -2.73 -10.08
CA ARG A 52 -15.27 -1.31 -10.07
C ARG A 52 -14.86 -0.61 -8.78
N SER A 53 -15.10 -1.23 -7.62
CA SER A 53 -14.68 -0.67 -6.33
C SER A 53 -13.16 -0.50 -6.25
N ALA A 54 -12.39 -1.47 -6.75
CA ALA A 54 -10.94 -1.38 -6.80
C ALA A 54 -10.45 -0.24 -7.71
N ALA A 55 -11.12 0.00 -8.84
CA ALA A 55 -10.81 1.14 -9.72
C ALA A 55 -11.07 2.48 -9.01
N LEU A 56 -12.22 2.65 -8.37
CA LEU A 56 -12.54 3.87 -7.61
C LEU A 56 -11.52 4.12 -6.48
N LEU A 57 -11.19 3.08 -5.72
CA LEU A 57 -10.18 3.19 -4.65
C LEU A 57 -8.78 3.52 -5.19
N ARG A 58 -8.47 3.12 -6.42
CA ARG A 58 -7.20 3.44 -7.08
C ARG A 58 -7.16 4.92 -7.44
N ASP A 59 -8.23 5.46 -8.03
CA ASP A 59 -8.33 6.88 -8.37
C ASP A 59 -8.23 7.75 -7.10
N ASP A 60 -8.92 7.37 -6.02
CA ASP A 60 -8.81 8.02 -4.71
C ASP A 60 -7.39 7.93 -4.14
N ALA A 61 -6.74 6.77 -4.25
CA ALA A 61 -5.38 6.58 -3.76
C ALA A 61 -4.38 7.44 -4.52
N ASP A 62 -4.48 7.50 -5.85
CA ASP A 62 -3.63 8.30 -6.72
C ASP A 62 -3.79 9.80 -6.41
N ALA A 63 -5.02 10.27 -6.17
CA ALA A 63 -5.27 11.66 -5.77
C ALA A 63 -4.67 11.98 -4.39
N LEU A 64 -4.83 11.10 -3.40
CA LEU A 64 -4.27 11.28 -2.06
C LEU A 64 -2.74 11.21 -2.06
N ASP A 65 -2.15 10.37 -2.92
CA ASP A 65 -0.70 10.29 -3.12
C ASP A 65 -0.16 11.59 -3.74
N ALA A 66 -0.86 12.17 -4.71
CA ALA A 66 -0.50 13.46 -5.30
C ALA A 66 -0.56 14.60 -4.27
N ILE A 67 -1.59 14.65 -3.43
CA ILE A 67 -1.68 15.62 -2.33
C ILE A 67 -0.51 15.43 -1.36
N ALA A 68 -0.23 14.19 -0.94
CA ALA A 68 0.90 13.91 -0.06
C ALA A 68 2.25 14.32 -0.66
N GLU A 69 2.47 14.11 -1.96
CA GLU A 69 3.70 14.56 -2.64
C GLU A 69 3.84 16.08 -2.63
N SER A 70 2.75 16.82 -2.80
CA SER A 70 2.78 18.28 -2.74
C SER A 70 3.21 18.79 -1.36
N GLU A 71 2.70 18.19 -0.28
CA GLU A 71 3.16 18.47 1.09
C GLU A 71 4.65 18.14 1.26
N ILE A 72 5.08 16.96 0.79
CA ILE A 72 6.47 16.46 0.91
C ILE A 72 7.48 17.39 0.24
N SER A 73 7.12 18.02 -0.89
CA SER A 73 8.03 18.86 -1.67
C SER A 73 8.71 19.99 -0.87
N SER A 74 8.08 20.39 0.24
CA SER A 74 8.56 21.45 1.15
C SER A 74 9.21 20.94 2.45
N LEU A 75 9.24 19.62 2.66
CA LEU A 75 9.63 18.99 3.93
C LEU A 75 11.00 18.29 3.85
N ASP A 76 11.77 18.37 4.94
CA ASP A 76 12.88 17.44 5.17
C ASP A 76 12.33 16.11 5.70
N LEU A 77 12.28 15.10 4.83
CA LEU A 77 11.79 13.76 5.17
C LEU A 77 12.61 13.04 6.25
N ARG A 78 13.82 13.50 6.59
CA ARG A 78 14.60 12.95 7.70
C ARG A 78 14.24 13.58 9.05
N ASN A 79 13.57 14.72 9.04
CA ASN A 79 13.30 15.50 10.23
C ASN A 79 11.99 16.30 10.09
N LEU A 80 10.88 15.64 10.44
CA LEU A 80 9.52 16.15 10.23
C LEU A 80 8.97 16.82 11.51
N ASP A 81 8.29 17.95 11.37
CA ASP A 81 7.63 18.59 12.51
C ASP A 81 6.37 17.81 12.93
N CYS A 82 6.30 17.33 14.18
CA CYS A 82 5.17 16.51 14.63
C CYS A 82 3.86 17.31 14.69
N GLN A 83 3.90 18.60 15.07
CA GLN A 83 2.70 19.41 15.17
C GLN A 83 2.11 19.67 13.78
N ALA A 84 2.95 19.98 12.79
CA ALA A 84 2.53 20.13 11.40
C ALA A 84 1.90 18.83 10.85
N LEU A 85 2.54 17.68 11.09
CA LEU A 85 1.99 16.38 10.68
C LEU A 85 0.64 16.07 11.34
N GLU A 86 0.47 16.44 12.62
CA GLU A 86 -0.77 16.20 13.36
C GLU A 86 -1.97 16.97 12.79
N GLN A 87 -1.73 18.16 12.20
CA GLN A 87 -2.78 18.95 11.54
C GLN A 87 -3.26 18.35 10.20
N LEU A 88 -2.46 17.47 9.59
CA LEU A 88 -2.83 16.84 8.32
C LEU A 88 -3.89 15.76 8.53
N PRO A 89 -4.79 15.53 7.55
CA PRO A 89 -5.64 14.34 7.55
C PRO A 89 -4.79 13.07 7.64
N ARG A 90 -5.27 12.09 8.40
CA ARG A 90 -4.56 10.80 8.61
C ARG A 90 -4.14 10.12 7.30
N ALA A 91 -4.99 10.19 6.27
CA ALA A 91 -4.72 9.61 4.96
C ALA A 91 -3.49 10.23 4.28
N ILE A 92 -3.22 11.52 4.51
CA ILE A 92 -2.06 12.23 3.96
C ILE A 92 -0.85 12.00 4.86
N ARG A 93 -1.00 12.20 6.18
CA ARG A 93 0.09 11.98 7.16
C ARG A 93 0.71 10.58 7.02
N THR A 94 -0.09 9.52 6.92
CA THR A 94 0.43 8.15 6.82
C THR A 94 1.19 7.88 5.50
N ARG A 95 0.82 8.56 4.41
CA ARG A 95 1.56 8.54 3.13
C ARG A 95 2.91 9.24 3.24
N ILE A 96 2.94 10.42 3.86
CA ILE A 96 4.18 11.15 4.15
C ILE A 96 5.12 10.29 5.01
N LEU A 97 4.61 9.71 6.10
CA LEU A 97 5.40 8.82 6.97
C LEU A 97 5.96 7.62 6.19
N ARG A 98 5.14 6.96 5.37
CA ARG A 98 5.59 5.85 4.52
C ARG A 98 6.71 6.27 3.57
N ARG A 99 6.57 7.44 2.93
CA ARG A 99 7.59 7.99 2.02
C ARG A 99 8.87 8.36 2.75
N ALA A 100 8.78 8.94 3.94
CA ALA A 100 9.92 9.24 4.80
C ALA A 100 10.71 7.98 5.18
N ILE A 101 10.01 6.90 5.55
CA ILE A 101 10.64 5.62 5.91
C ILE A 101 11.37 5.00 4.71
N TYR A 102 10.78 5.05 3.52
CA TYR A 102 11.46 4.61 2.29
C TYR A 102 12.67 5.49 1.96
N ALA A 103 12.54 6.81 2.07
CA ALA A 103 13.64 7.75 1.85
C ALA A 103 14.80 7.57 2.86
N ALA A 104 14.49 7.06 4.06
CA ALA A 104 15.47 6.70 5.07
C ALA A 104 16.14 5.33 4.81
N GLY A 105 15.72 4.57 3.79
CA GLY A 105 16.42 3.35 3.34
C GLY A 105 15.68 2.03 3.58
N ALA A 106 14.39 2.05 3.94
CA ALA A 106 13.62 0.82 4.01
C ALA A 106 13.49 0.13 2.63
N PRO A 107 13.62 -1.20 2.52
CA PRO A 107 13.46 -1.91 1.25
C PRO A 107 12.07 -1.75 0.65
N SER A 108 11.96 -1.62 -0.68
CA SER A 108 10.66 -1.54 -1.36
C SER A 108 9.75 -2.72 -0.99
N GLY A 109 8.50 -2.43 -0.66
CA GLY A 109 7.51 -3.45 -0.25
C GLY A 109 7.64 -4.00 1.17
N SER A 110 8.63 -3.57 1.98
CA SER A 110 8.80 -4.11 3.34
C SER A 110 7.94 -3.43 4.41
N ILE A 111 7.34 -2.28 4.12
CA ILE A 111 6.57 -1.50 5.09
C ILE A 111 5.14 -2.05 5.18
N THR A 112 4.72 -2.42 6.39
CA THR A 112 3.38 -2.91 6.71
C THR A 112 2.53 -1.79 7.32
N ALA A 113 1.23 -2.05 7.51
CA ALA A 113 0.36 -1.13 8.22
C ALA A 113 0.84 -0.87 9.67
N ASP A 114 1.32 -1.90 10.36
CA ASP A 114 1.80 -1.80 11.74
C ASP A 114 3.07 -0.94 11.86
N HIS A 115 3.97 -1.03 10.87
CA HIS A 115 5.14 -0.15 10.79
C HIS A 115 4.74 1.33 10.70
N VAL A 116 3.77 1.63 9.82
CA VAL A 116 3.26 3.01 9.67
C VAL A 116 2.51 3.46 10.92
N ALA A 117 1.68 2.59 11.51
CA ALA A 117 0.93 2.90 12.73
C ALA A 117 1.86 3.18 13.91
N SER A 118 2.96 2.44 14.04
CA SER A 118 3.97 2.64 15.09
C SER A 118 4.68 3.99 14.93
N ALA A 119 5.02 4.39 13.71
CA ALA A 119 5.59 5.71 13.44
C ALA A 119 4.55 6.84 13.65
N GLU A 120 3.29 6.63 13.23
CA GLU A 120 2.19 7.59 13.43
C GLU A 120 1.92 7.85 14.93
N ALA A 121 2.00 6.82 15.77
CA ALA A 121 1.80 6.95 17.21
C ALA A 121 2.81 7.89 17.89
N LEU A 122 4.03 8.02 17.35
CA LEU A 122 5.03 9.00 17.82
C LEU A 122 4.57 10.46 17.55
N VAL A 123 3.73 10.66 16.55
CA VAL A 123 3.16 11.97 16.20
C VAL A 123 1.91 12.24 17.04
N THR A 124 0.89 11.39 16.95
CA THR A 124 -0.48 11.68 17.42
C THR A 124 -0.81 11.13 18.81
N SER A 125 0.07 10.30 19.39
CA SER A 125 -0.21 9.63 20.66
C SER A 125 1.01 9.63 21.57
N TRP A 126 1.80 10.70 21.50
CA TRP A 126 3.04 10.83 22.24
C TRP A 126 2.84 10.92 23.76
N LYS A 127 3.57 10.09 24.48
CA LYS A 127 3.60 10.01 25.95
C LYS A 127 4.99 9.63 26.48
N GLY A 128 6.04 9.86 25.71
CA GLY A 128 7.42 9.49 26.04
C GLY A 128 7.86 8.12 25.49
N GLN A 129 7.29 7.66 24.37
CA GLN A 129 7.73 6.42 23.72
C GLN A 129 9.21 6.50 23.31
N GLY A 130 9.90 5.35 23.34
CA GLY A 130 11.23 5.24 22.76
C GLY A 130 11.22 5.19 21.23
N GLN A 131 12.41 5.01 20.68
CA GLN A 131 12.65 4.78 19.26
C GLN A 131 11.92 3.54 18.74
N VAL A 132 11.35 3.64 17.54
CA VAL A 132 10.73 2.53 16.80
C VAL A 132 11.72 2.02 15.74
N SER A 133 11.93 0.71 15.70
CA SER A 133 12.74 0.04 14.68
C SER A 133 11.86 -0.38 13.51
N LEU A 134 12.33 -0.08 12.29
CA LEU A 134 11.62 -0.31 11.04
C LEU A 134 12.48 -1.16 10.09
N PRO A 135 11.87 -1.73 9.02
CA PRO A 135 12.60 -2.52 8.02
C PRO A 135 13.81 -1.78 7.43
N GLY A 136 14.83 -2.54 7.04
CA GLY A 136 16.08 -1.96 6.50
C GLY A 136 16.98 -1.31 7.55
N GLY A 137 16.70 -1.53 8.84
CA GLY A 137 17.45 -0.88 9.91
C GLY A 137 17.11 0.60 10.10
N VAL A 138 16.04 1.09 9.47
CA VAL A 138 15.54 2.45 9.70
C VAL A 138 15.08 2.58 11.15
N LYS A 139 15.45 3.68 11.77
CA LYS A 139 15.04 4.05 13.13
C LYS A 139 14.26 5.35 13.08
N VAL A 140 13.12 5.37 13.77
CA VAL A 140 12.30 6.59 13.91
C VAL A 140 12.08 6.90 15.37
N GLU A 141 12.27 8.16 15.75
CA GLU A 141 12.08 8.63 17.12
C GLU A 141 11.61 10.08 17.14
N ARG A 142 10.90 10.47 18.19
CA ARG A 142 10.50 11.87 18.40
C ARG A 142 11.50 12.54 19.34
N ILE A 143 12.17 13.58 18.86
CA ILE A 143 13.13 14.39 19.63
C ILE A 143 12.68 15.85 19.54
N SER A 144 12.46 16.48 20.69
CA SER A 144 12.13 17.91 20.79
C SER A 144 10.99 18.36 19.85
N GLY A 145 9.95 17.53 19.71
CA GLY A 145 8.78 17.84 18.86
C GLY A 145 8.95 17.51 17.37
N ARG A 146 10.09 16.96 16.95
CA ARG A 146 10.33 16.53 15.58
C ARG A 146 10.53 15.02 15.49
N LEU A 147 10.04 14.43 14.40
CA LEU A 147 10.19 13.03 14.07
C LEU A 147 11.48 12.86 13.24
N SER A 148 12.50 12.28 13.87
CA SER A 148 13.81 12.00 13.28
C SER A 148 13.81 10.60 12.66
N LEU A 149 14.22 10.48 11.40
CA LEU A 149 14.38 9.22 10.69
C LEU A 149 15.84 9.02 10.27
N LEU A 150 16.45 7.94 10.72
CA LEU A 150 17.84 7.63 10.47
C LEU A 150 17.97 6.21 9.89
N ALA A 151 18.75 6.09 8.82
CA ALA A 151 19.27 4.79 8.39
C ALA A 151 20.29 4.31 9.43
N ARG A 152 20.28 3.03 9.80
CA ARG A 152 21.42 2.47 10.51
C ARG A 152 22.60 2.41 9.54
N SER A 153 23.70 3.08 9.88
CA SER A 153 24.99 2.82 9.22
C SER A 153 25.34 1.35 9.44
N ASN A 154 25.60 0.62 8.35
CA ASN A 154 26.17 -0.73 8.43
C ASN A 154 27.51 -0.71 9.16
#